data_AF-A0A518K4T9-F1
#
_entry.id   AF-A0A518K4T9-F1
#
_cell.length_a   1.000
_cell.length_b   1.000
_cell.length_c   1.000
_cell.angle_alpha   90.00
_cell.angle_beta   90.00
_cell.angle_gamma   90.00
#
_symmetry.space_group_name_H-M   'P 1'
#
loop_
_entity.id
_entity.type
_entity.pdbx_description
1 polymer ?
#
loop_
_entity_poly.entity_id
_entity_poly.type
_entity_poly.pdbx_seq_one_letter_code
_entity_poly.pdbx_strand_id
1 'polypeptide(L)'
;MNNHTNPHRYAVLRLALTITALASALADAVASTPAPIVYATDDPEIEMFFYPASTANGLGSVRDRGATFSWFSPQPGFPDITGSGVDPGRRGSFIVAGDTSATIPTGLDPSRYQIESVTVTLTMLGSIGETPGGPYDGTPDNTFDVLSGADADPGRPVEMWGVDFGGDYETFGFDGETDPKYFNSGDRRWPVSGGFVNGPYEVYPTDPIGADVSNNMFEGGYSATAPNNENAIFNPTPFAVGKVYDDVGVEYAPGAHVTQGDLFEFDVDLALPGVAEYVQSSLREGGIGFFFSSLHEPNGHDGDVYYPDFYLDNVSSGPNPNGDGPTIEVVVTILDESLVVGDFNHDGAVDELDYNEWSAAYGSAVTAGSGADGNGDGFIDAADYTVWREAFSLAAAIAVPEPGGSAMAGILAVTAAFFGWMRWHVGPLLPDEGADD
;
A
#
# COMPACT_ATOMS: atom_id res chain seq x y z
N MET A 1 -70.69 8.11 -40.02
CA MET A 1 -69.43 8.88 -39.98
C MET A 1 -68.76 8.56 -38.65
N ASN A 2 -67.91 7.54 -38.62
CA ASN A 2 -67.26 7.09 -37.38
C ASN A 2 -65.75 7.38 -37.44
N ASN A 3 -65.33 8.14 -36.43
CA ASN A 3 -63.94 8.39 -36.03
C ASN A 3 -63.26 7.10 -35.58
N HIS A 4 -62.07 6.82 -36.08
CA HIS A 4 -61.07 6.01 -35.39
C HIS A 4 -59.74 6.76 -35.38
N THR A 5 -59.51 7.49 -34.28
CA THR A 5 -58.19 7.99 -33.88
C THR A 5 -57.34 6.79 -33.44
N ASN A 6 -56.19 6.64 -34.09
CA ASN A 6 -55.31 5.48 -33.99
C ASN A 6 -54.33 5.65 -32.79
N PRO A 7 -54.40 4.83 -31.73
CA PRO A 7 -53.64 5.04 -30.48
C PRO A 7 -52.14 4.70 -30.57
N HIS A 8 -51.67 4.16 -31.69
CA HIS A 8 -50.31 3.62 -31.82
C HIS A 8 -49.20 4.65 -32.11
N ARG A 9 -49.52 5.93 -32.36
CA ARG A 9 -48.51 6.96 -32.71
C ARG A 9 -47.90 7.71 -31.51
N TYR A 10 -48.46 7.59 -30.31
CA TYR A 10 -47.95 8.28 -29.11
C TYR A 10 -46.98 7.44 -28.26
N ALA A 11 -46.94 6.12 -28.46
CA ALA A 11 -46.05 5.22 -27.71
C ALA A 11 -44.60 5.24 -28.23
N VAL A 12 -44.42 5.37 -29.55
CA VAL A 12 -43.09 5.33 -30.20
C VAL A 12 -42.28 6.62 -29.94
N LEU A 13 -42.96 7.76 -29.77
CA LEU A 13 -42.29 9.04 -29.51
C LEU A 13 -41.87 9.22 -28.04
N ARG A 14 -42.48 8.47 -27.09
CA ARG A 14 -42.05 8.46 -25.69
C ARG A 14 -40.87 7.53 -25.44
N LEU A 15 -40.76 6.42 -26.18
CA LEU A 15 -39.67 5.46 -26.05
C LEU A 15 -38.33 5.98 -26.61
N ALA A 16 -38.37 6.78 -27.68
CA ALA A 16 -37.16 7.41 -28.24
C ALA A 16 -36.60 8.53 -27.34
N LEU A 17 -37.45 9.19 -26.55
CA LEU A 17 -37.04 10.27 -25.65
C LEU A 17 -36.40 9.73 -24.35
N THR A 18 -36.85 8.56 -23.86
CA THR A 18 -36.21 7.89 -22.70
C THR A 18 -34.87 7.26 -23.05
N ILE A 19 -34.69 6.71 -24.25
CA ILE A 19 -33.40 6.11 -24.65
C ILE A 19 -32.32 7.18 -24.88
N THR A 20 -32.69 8.37 -25.36
CA THR A 20 -31.73 9.47 -25.54
C THR A 20 -31.35 10.12 -24.20
N ALA A 21 -32.28 10.18 -23.24
CA ALA A 21 -32.00 10.65 -21.87
C ALA A 21 -31.15 9.66 -21.05
N LEU A 22 -31.32 8.35 -21.27
CA LEU A 22 -30.49 7.33 -20.64
C LEU A 22 -29.08 7.28 -21.26
N ALA A 23 -28.96 7.52 -22.58
CA ALA A 23 -27.66 7.61 -23.25
C ALA A 23 -26.86 8.87 -22.87
N SER A 24 -27.52 9.99 -22.55
CA SER A 24 -26.85 11.17 -21.98
C SER A 24 -26.51 10.99 -20.50
N ALA A 25 -27.33 10.28 -19.73
CA ALA A 25 -27.02 9.96 -18.33
C ALA A 25 -25.91 8.90 -18.18
N LEU A 26 -25.74 8.02 -19.17
CA LEU A 26 -24.62 7.07 -19.24
C LEU A 26 -23.36 7.67 -19.86
N ALA A 27 -23.47 8.74 -20.65
CA ALA A 27 -22.31 9.47 -21.17
C ALA A 27 -21.71 10.43 -20.13
N ASP A 28 -22.53 10.98 -19.22
CA ASP A 28 -22.08 11.74 -18.05
C ASP A 28 -21.62 10.85 -16.88
N ALA A 29 -21.83 9.53 -16.97
CA ALA A 29 -21.35 8.52 -16.03
C ALA A 29 -20.14 7.73 -16.55
N VAL A 30 -19.40 8.28 -17.53
CA VAL A 30 -17.96 7.97 -17.59
C VAL A 30 -17.37 8.73 -16.42
N ALA A 31 -17.37 8.10 -15.24
CA ALA A 31 -16.65 8.60 -14.08
C ALA A 31 -15.24 8.95 -14.57
N SER A 32 -14.92 10.25 -14.59
CA SER A 32 -13.55 10.67 -14.82
C SER A 32 -12.77 10.05 -13.68
N THR A 33 -11.93 9.06 -13.97
CA THR A 33 -11.00 8.52 -12.96
C THR A 33 -10.31 9.72 -12.33
N PRO A 34 -10.36 9.86 -10.99
CA PRO A 34 -9.71 10.97 -10.30
C PRO A 34 -8.27 11.08 -10.79
N ALA A 35 -7.79 12.31 -11.01
CA ALA A 35 -6.42 12.49 -11.44
C ALA A 35 -5.47 12.08 -10.30
N PRO A 36 -4.35 11.38 -10.60
CA PRO A 36 -3.36 11.05 -9.59
C PRO A 36 -2.81 12.32 -8.92
N ILE A 37 -2.66 12.26 -7.61
CA ILE A 37 -1.92 13.20 -6.78
C ILE A 37 -0.49 12.70 -6.69
N VAL A 38 0.47 13.60 -6.89
CA VAL A 38 1.89 13.31 -6.70
C VAL A 38 2.37 14.08 -5.49
N TYR A 39 2.78 13.34 -4.46
CA TYR A 39 3.61 13.86 -3.39
C TYR A 39 5.07 13.56 -3.73
N ALA A 40 5.92 14.57 -3.74
CA ALA A 40 7.35 14.43 -3.96
C ALA A 40 8.10 15.40 -3.05
N THR A 41 9.10 14.89 -2.33
CA THR A 41 9.99 15.70 -1.49
C THR A 41 11.44 15.30 -1.74
N ASP A 42 12.31 16.31 -1.79
CA ASP A 42 13.77 16.19 -1.75
C ASP A 42 14.34 16.54 -0.36
N ASP A 43 13.46 16.79 0.62
CA ASP A 43 13.85 17.18 1.98
C ASP A 43 12.90 16.57 3.03
N PRO A 44 12.86 15.23 3.21
CA PRO A 44 11.99 14.57 4.17
C PRO A 44 12.15 15.13 5.60
N GLU A 45 11.06 15.26 6.34
CA GLU A 45 11.06 15.88 7.66
C GLU A 45 11.81 15.05 8.72
N ILE A 46 11.86 13.73 8.56
CA ILE A 46 12.59 12.83 9.44
C ILE A 46 13.64 12.09 8.62
N GLU A 47 14.90 12.34 8.94
CA GLU A 47 16.04 11.60 8.44
C GLU A 47 16.94 11.29 9.64
N MET A 48 16.94 10.04 10.11
CA MET A 48 17.53 9.72 11.41
C MET A 48 18.14 8.32 11.46
N PHE A 49 19.40 8.26 11.88
CA PHE A 49 20.09 7.00 12.19
C PHE A 49 19.86 6.58 13.65
N PHE A 50 19.65 5.28 13.90
CA PHE A 50 19.38 4.73 15.23
C PHE A 50 20.37 3.66 15.66
N TYR A 51 20.48 3.52 16.99
CA TYR A 51 21.04 2.34 17.64
C TYR A 51 19.91 1.43 18.12
N PRO A 52 20.10 0.10 18.11
CA PRO A 52 19.03 -0.87 18.38
C PRO A 52 18.58 -0.92 19.85
N ALA A 53 19.42 -0.50 20.80
CA ALA A 53 19.17 -0.66 22.25
C ALA A 53 18.84 0.64 23.00
N SER A 54 19.04 1.78 22.36
CA SER A 54 18.81 3.08 22.98
C SER A 54 18.67 4.10 21.87
N THR A 55 17.54 4.80 21.81
CA THR A 55 17.44 6.04 21.03
C THR A 55 18.17 7.14 21.82
N ALA A 56 19.49 6.99 21.94
CA ALA A 56 20.30 8.03 22.54
C ALA A 56 20.42 9.15 21.51
N ASN A 57 19.52 10.13 21.63
CA ASN A 57 19.66 11.49 21.15
C ASN A 57 20.83 12.17 21.88
N GLY A 58 22.05 11.72 21.57
CA GLY A 58 23.27 12.43 21.92
C GLY A 58 23.59 13.49 20.88
N LEU A 59 24.56 14.36 21.18
CA LEU A 59 25.05 15.39 20.24
C LEU A 59 25.55 14.85 18.87
N GLY A 60 25.61 13.53 18.67
CA GLY A 60 26.10 12.85 17.46
C GLY A 60 25.08 11.95 16.74
N SER A 61 23.79 12.06 17.06
CA SER A 61 22.70 11.32 16.37
C SER A 61 22.11 12.11 15.19
N VAL A 62 22.28 13.44 15.21
CA VAL A 62 22.20 14.29 14.03
C VAL A 62 23.44 14.01 13.20
N ARG A 63 23.27 13.27 12.12
CA ARG A 63 24.36 12.84 11.26
C ARG A 63 24.13 13.35 9.85
N ASP A 64 25.23 13.63 9.18
CA ASP A 64 25.29 13.85 7.73
C ASP A 64 25.12 12.53 6.94
N ARG A 65 24.82 11.43 7.64
CA ARG A 65 24.89 10.08 7.12
C ARG A 65 23.96 9.07 7.81
N GLY A 66 23.32 8.23 7.00
CA GLY A 66 22.48 7.11 7.38
C GLY A 66 23.24 5.81 7.18
N ALA A 67 23.91 5.34 8.22
CA ALA A 67 24.69 4.11 8.16
C ALA A 67 23.77 2.88 8.30
N THR A 68 24.05 1.80 7.56
CA THR A 68 23.40 0.50 7.77
C THR A 68 24.16 -0.39 8.78
N PHE A 69 25.03 0.24 9.58
CA PHE A 69 25.85 -0.42 10.61
C PHE A 69 25.60 0.17 12.00
N SER A 70 25.50 -0.69 13.00
CA SER A 70 25.66 -0.29 14.40
C SER A 70 26.49 -1.30 15.20
N TRP A 71 27.27 -0.79 16.15
CA TRP A 71 27.95 -1.58 17.17
C TRP A 71 27.23 -1.42 18.51
N PHE A 72 27.02 -2.52 19.23
CA PHE A 72 26.36 -2.52 20.52
C PHE A 72 27.24 -3.20 21.59
N SER A 73 27.24 -2.63 22.80
CA SER A 73 27.75 -3.27 24.01
C SER A 73 26.57 -3.58 24.91
N PRO A 74 26.47 -4.81 25.47
CA PRO A 74 25.45 -5.15 26.46
C PRO A 74 25.38 -4.08 27.56
N GLN A 75 24.21 -3.46 27.73
CA GLN A 75 23.98 -2.46 28.78
C GLN A 75 23.16 -3.06 29.93
N PRO A 76 23.58 -2.88 31.19
CA PRO A 76 22.80 -3.34 32.34
C PRO A 76 21.39 -2.71 32.36
N GLY A 77 20.34 -3.53 32.36
CA GLY A 77 18.95 -3.08 32.45
C GLY A 77 18.20 -3.02 31.12
N PHE A 78 18.84 -3.36 30.01
CA PHE A 78 18.17 -3.52 28.71
C PHE A 78 17.94 -5.00 28.40
N PRO A 79 16.91 -5.35 27.61
CA PRO A 79 16.76 -6.70 27.07
C PRO A 79 18.03 -7.11 26.33
N ASP A 80 18.31 -8.42 26.28
CA ASP A 80 19.53 -8.95 25.66
C ASP A 80 19.47 -8.76 24.14
N ILE A 81 19.88 -7.59 23.67
CA ILE A 81 20.22 -7.38 22.27
C ILE A 81 21.59 -8.02 22.11
N THR A 82 21.59 -9.30 21.73
CA THR A 82 22.81 -10.05 21.43
C THR A 82 23.48 -9.46 20.19
N GLY A 83 24.75 -9.77 19.95
CA GLY A 83 25.44 -9.28 18.75
C GLY A 83 26.92 -9.05 18.96
N SER A 84 27.66 -9.19 17.86
CA SER A 84 29.11 -9.00 17.82
C SER A 84 29.51 -7.65 17.23
N GLY A 85 28.58 -7.01 16.50
CA GLY A 85 28.86 -5.80 15.72
C GLY A 85 29.78 -6.08 14.53
N VAL A 86 29.93 -7.35 14.16
CA VAL A 86 30.53 -7.82 12.90
C VAL A 86 29.58 -8.74 12.12
N ASP A 87 28.41 -9.03 12.69
CA ASP A 87 27.39 -9.90 12.11
C ASP A 87 26.50 -9.15 11.10
N PRO A 88 25.99 -9.85 10.05
CA PRO A 88 24.98 -9.29 9.16
C PRO A 88 23.65 -9.21 9.94
N GLY A 89 23.31 -8.00 10.40
CA GLY A 89 22.12 -7.76 11.18
C GLY A 89 21.52 -6.39 10.88
N ARG A 90 20.19 -6.29 10.93
CA ARG A 90 19.42 -5.05 10.67
C ARG A 90 19.44 -4.06 11.84
N ARG A 91 20.51 -4.16 12.63
CA ARG A 91 20.75 -3.41 13.87
C ARG A 91 21.29 -2.02 13.60
N GLY A 92 21.99 -1.84 12.48
CA GLY A 92 22.31 -0.54 11.93
C GLY A 92 21.24 -0.14 10.94
N SER A 93 20.40 0.80 11.33
CA SER A 93 19.33 1.26 10.46
C SER A 93 19.11 2.75 10.64
N PHE A 94 18.53 3.34 9.61
CA PHE A 94 18.04 4.70 9.64
C PHE A 94 16.64 4.75 9.05
N ILE A 95 15.92 5.79 9.43
CA ILE A 95 14.57 6.06 8.94
C ILE A 95 14.61 7.29 8.04
N VAL A 96 13.76 7.26 7.03
CA VAL A 96 13.37 8.43 6.25
C VAL A 96 11.85 8.50 6.28
N ALA A 97 11.28 9.64 6.68
CA ALA A 97 9.84 9.86 6.66
C ALA A 97 9.49 11.30 6.30
N GLY A 98 8.37 11.50 5.63
CA GLY A 98 7.89 12.82 5.23
C GLY A 98 6.41 13.06 5.48
N ASP A 99 6.06 14.34 5.63
CA ASP A 99 4.70 14.84 5.87
C ASP A 99 3.92 14.92 4.55
N THR A 100 2.99 13.99 4.37
CA THR A 100 2.14 13.97 3.17
C THR A 100 0.88 14.82 3.32
N SER A 101 0.56 15.28 4.53
CA SER A 101 -0.76 15.82 4.90
C SER A 101 -1.15 17.11 4.17
N ALA A 102 -0.16 17.88 3.72
CA ALA A 102 -0.37 19.08 2.92
C ALA A 102 -0.73 18.79 1.45
N THR A 103 -0.39 17.59 0.95
CA THR A 103 -0.51 17.21 -0.47
C THR A 103 -1.58 16.15 -0.70
N ILE A 104 -1.60 15.11 0.15
CA ILE A 104 -2.51 13.98 0.08
C ILE A 104 -3.56 14.14 1.21
N PRO A 105 -4.88 14.11 0.90
CA PRO A 105 -5.92 14.21 1.91
C PRO A 105 -5.80 13.13 2.99
N THR A 106 -5.94 13.50 4.26
CA THR A 106 -5.82 12.59 5.41
C THR A 106 -7.16 12.15 5.95
N GLY A 107 -7.16 11.13 6.82
CA GLY A 107 -8.35 10.68 7.56
C GLY A 107 -9.42 9.94 6.76
N LEU A 108 -9.22 9.75 5.44
CA LEU A 108 -10.10 8.91 4.62
C LEU A 108 -9.94 7.43 5.00
N ASP A 109 -10.92 6.61 4.62
CA ASP A 109 -10.81 5.15 4.71
C ASP A 109 -9.60 4.65 3.89
N PRO A 110 -8.75 3.74 4.42
CA PRO A 110 -7.56 3.25 3.71
C PRO A 110 -7.83 2.71 2.30
N SER A 111 -8.99 2.09 2.06
CA SER A 111 -9.40 1.59 0.73
C SER A 111 -9.48 2.69 -0.34
N ARG A 112 -9.61 3.95 0.07
CA ARG A 112 -9.78 5.11 -0.81
C ARG A 112 -8.47 5.57 -1.45
N TYR A 113 -7.34 5.15 -0.92
CA TYR A 113 -6.02 5.49 -1.44
C TYR A 113 -5.60 4.40 -2.43
N GLN A 114 -5.87 4.60 -3.72
CA GLN A 114 -5.33 3.72 -4.75
C GLN A 114 -3.87 4.13 -5.00
N ILE A 115 -2.95 3.34 -4.44
CA ILE A 115 -1.51 3.59 -4.57
C ILE A 115 -1.06 3.15 -5.96
N GLU A 116 -0.50 4.08 -6.74
CA GLU A 116 0.03 3.79 -8.08
C GLU A 116 1.52 3.44 -7.99
N SER A 117 2.29 4.19 -7.20
CA SER A 117 3.70 3.93 -6.93
C SER A 117 4.18 4.63 -5.66
N VAL A 118 5.20 4.04 -5.03
CA VAL A 118 6.02 4.69 -4.00
C VAL A 118 7.48 4.39 -4.30
N THR A 119 8.28 5.44 -4.45
CA THR A 119 9.71 5.33 -4.74
C THR A 119 10.49 6.16 -3.73
N VAL A 120 11.51 5.56 -3.13
CA VAL A 120 12.50 6.27 -2.31
C VAL A 120 13.84 6.21 -3.03
N THR A 121 14.56 7.33 -3.08
CA THR A 121 15.92 7.38 -3.63
C THR A 121 16.90 7.78 -2.55
N LEU A 122 18.01 7.05 -2.44
CA LEU A 122 19.09 7.33 -1.51
C LEU A 122 20.41 7.51 -2.25
N THR A 123 21.17 8.54 -1.88
CA THR A 123 22.48 8.82 -2.48
C THR A 123 23.60 8.18 -1.67
N MET A 124 24.42 7.35 -2.30
CA MET A 124 25.54 6.67 -1.66
C MET A 124 26.63 7.67 -1.23
N LEU A 125 27.01 7.66 0.05
CA LEU A 125 28.09 8.50 0.59
C LEU A 125 29.46 7.82 0.44
N GLY A 126 29.50 6.51 0.65
CA GLY A 126 30.73 5.70 0.65
C GLY A 126 30.98 4.96 -0.66
N SER A 127 31.61 3.80 -0.57
CA SER A 127 31.70 2.86 -1.68
C SER A 127 31.64 1.43 -1.14
N ILE A 128 30.97 0.54 -1.86
CA ILE A 128 30.87 -0.90 -1.54
C ILE A 128 31.33 -1.72 -2.75
N GLY A 129 31.89 -2.90 -2.51
CA GLY A 129 32.55 -3.69 -3.55
C GLY A 129 33.93 -4.24 -3.18
N GLU A 130 34.51 -3.81 -2.06
CA GLU A 130 35.76 -4.40 -1.55
C GLU A 130 35.49 -5.37 -0.39
N THR A 131 36.19 -6.52 -0.39
CA THR A 131 36.14 -7.50 0.69
C THR A 131 36.81 -6.91 1.94
N PRO A 132 36.20 -6.95 3.15
CA PRO A 132 35.18 -7.91 3.63
C PRO A 132 33.71 -7.52 3.47
N GLY A 133 33.36 -6.29 3.10
CA GLY A 133 31.97 -5.78 3.15
C GLY A 133 30.96 -6.48 2.26
N GLY A 134 31.47 -7.12 1.22
CA GLY A 134 30.66 -7.67 0.15
C GLY A 134 30.36 -6.60 -0.91
N PRO A 135 30.24 -7.02 -2.17
CA PRO A 135 29.75 -6.15 -3.23
C PRO A 135 28.24 -5.93 -3.13
N TYR A 136 27.75 -4.99 -3.93
CA TYR A 136 26.33 -4.71 -4.09
C TYR A 136 25.56 -5.93 -4.62
N ASP A 137 24.35 -6.12 -4.11
CA ASP A 137 23.34 -7.01 -4.69
C ASP A 137 22.00 -6.27 -4.85
N GLY A 138 21.44 -6.32 -6.06
CA GLY A 138 20.12 -5.77 -6.38
C GLY A 138 18.97 -6.77 -6.20
N THR A 139 19.27 -7.96 -5.68
CA THR A 139 18.32 -9.06 -5.47
C THR A 139 18.17 -9.38 -3.98
N PRO A 140 17.01 -9.94 -3.56
CA PRO A 140 16.79 -10.29 -2.16
C PRO A 140 17.53 -11.58 -1.78
N ASP A 141 18.28 -11.53 -0.68
CA ASP A 141 18.97 -12.69 -0.13
C ASP A 141 18.12 -13.45 0.89
N ASN A 142 18.23 -14.77 0.91
CA ASN A 142 17.69 -15.57 2.00
C ASN A 142 18.59 -15.52 3.24
N THR A 143 18.01 -15.14 4.38
CA THR A 143 18.69 -15.06 5.69
C THR A 143 19.47 -16.33 6.04
N PHE A 144 18.93 -17.52 5.79
CA PHE A 144 19.61 -18.78 6.13
C PHE A 144 20.75 -19.11 5.16
N ASP A 145 20.65 -18.69 3.90
CA ASP A 145 21.69 -18.89 2.90
C ASP A 145 22.87 -17.93 3.17
N VAL A 146 22.59 -16.69 3.54
CA VAL A 146 23.61 -15.72 4.02
C VAL A 146 24.36 -16.28 5.23
N LEU A 147 23.64 -16.73 6.27
CA LEU A 147 24.24 -17.24 7.50
C LEU A 147 25.03 -18.54 7.30
N SER A 148 24.66 -19.37 6.33
CA SER A 148 25.37 -20.61 6.02
C SER A 148 26.48 -20.44 4.98
N GLY A 149 26.58 -19.25 4.36
CA GLY A 149 27.46 -19.01 3.21
C GLY A 149 27.05 -19.77 1.95
N ALA A 150 25.79 -20.18 1.85
CA ALA A 150 25.21 -20.91 0.72
C ALA A 150 24.57 -19.98 -0.33
N ASP A 151 24.64 -18.68 -0.09
CA ASP A 151 24.14 -17.65 -0.98
C ASP A 151 24.64 -17.82 -2.43
N ALA A 152 23.71 -17.69 -3.38
CA ALA A 152 23.88 -18.16 -4.75
C ALA A 152 24.46 -17.07 -5.66
N ASP A 153 24.10 -15.81 -5.42
CA ASP A 153 24.64 -14.63 -6.05
C ASP A 153 25.79 -14.04 -5.23
N PRO A 154 26.65 -13.23 -5.87
CA PRO A 154 27.62 -12.43 -5.17
C PRO A 154 26.99 -11.12 -4.69
N GLY A 155 27.10 -10.84 -3.40
CA GLY A 155 26.85 -9.50 -2.86
C GLY A 155 26.00 -9.51 -1.62
N ARG A 156 25.52 -8.33 -1.22
CA ARG A 156 24.54 -8.15 -0.15
C ARG A 156 23.54 -7.06 -0.55
N PRO A 157 22.25 -7.25 -0.26
CA PRO A 157 21.25 -6.23 -0.54
C PRO A 157 21.29 -5.09 0.45
N VAL A 158 20.85 -3.93 -0.03
CA VAL A 158 20.30 -2.85 0.79
C VAL A 158 18.80 -2.98 0.74
N GLU A 159 18.17 -2.99 1.91
CA GLU A 159 16.77 -3.39 2.06
C GLU A 159 15.97 -2.28 2.71
N MET A 160 14.75 -2.08 2.19
CA MET A 160 13.78 -1.13 2.68
C MET A 160 12.62 -1.86 3.38
N TRP A 161 12.18 -1.31 4.51
CA TRP A 161 11.23 -1.92 5.42
C TRP A 161 10.12 -0.94 5.80
N GLY A 162 8.97 -1.46 6.18
CA GLY A 162 7.93 -0.68 6.85
C GLY A 162 8.42 -0.17 8.21
N VAL A 163 7.69 0.79 8.75
CA VAL A 163 7.95 1.38 10.07
C VAL A 163 6.77 1.07 10.97
N ASP A 164 7.04 0.52 12.14
CA ASP A 164 6.04 0.40 13.20
C ASP A 164 6.59 0.99 14.51
N PHE A 165 5.68 1.28 15.42
CA PHE A 165 5.92 2.04 16.63
C PHE A 165 5.71 1.17 17.88
N GLY A 166 6.44 1.52 18.93
CA GLY A 166 6.39 0.85 20.22
C GLY A 166 6.42 1.84 21.37
N GLY A 167 6.10 1.35 22.57
CA GLY A 167 6.03 2.19 23.75
C GLY A 167 4.83 3.14 23.71
N ASP A 168 5.10 4.44 23.79
CA ASP A 168 4.06 5.48 23.79
C ASP A 168 3.74 6.02 22.39
N TYR A 169 4.53 5.67 21.36
CA TYR A 169 4.30 6.15 19.99
C TYR A 169 3.36 5.25 19.20
N GLU A 170 2.60 5.88 18.32
CA GLU A 170 1.62 5.23 17.44
C GLU A 170 1.76 5.69 15.97
N THR A 171 2.37 6.84 15.72
CA THR A 171 2.53 7.40 14.36
C THR A 171 3.66 8.42 14.31
N PHE A 172 4.08 8.80 13.10
CA PHE A 172 4.96 9.93 12.88
C PHE A 172 4.30 11.22 13.35
N GLY A 173 5.08 12.10 13.96
CA GLY A 173 4.64 13.47 14.14
C GLY A 173 5.48 14.48 13.39
N PHE A 174 4.78 15.47 12.84
CA PHE A 174 5.34 16.54 12.04
C PHE A 174 5.04 17.90 12.69
N ASP A 175 5.79 18.94 12.33
CA ASP A 175 5.50 20.34 12.69
C ASP A 175 5.25 20.65 14.18
N GLY A 176 5.98 19.97 15.08
CA GLY A 176 5.97 20.28 16.51
C GLY A 176 4.72 19.81 17.24
N GLU A 177 4.04 18.79 16.70
CA GLU A 177 3.03 18.03 17.43
C GLU A 177 3.53 17.61 18.81
N THR A 178 2.69 17.78 19.83
CA THR A 178 3.09 17.59 21.24
C THR A 178 2.38 16.43 21.93
N ASP A 179 1.47 15.74 21.24
CA ASP A 179 0.81 14.57 21.81
C ASP A 179 1.85 13.43 21.98
N PRO A 180 1.89 12.73 23.13
CA PRO A 180 2.85 11.66 23.36
C PRO A 180 2.84 10.54 22.32
N LYS A 181 1.72 10.34 21.60
CA LYS A 181 1.61 9.33 20.54
C LYS A 181 2.50 9.58 19.33
N TYR A 182 2.97 10.80 19.15
CA TYR A 182 3.72 11.20 17.98
C TYR A 182 5.21 10.95 18.15
N PHE A 183 5.75 10.07 17.32
CA PHE A 183 7.19 10.02 17.09
C PHE A 183 7.59 11.23 16.25
N ASN A 184 7.88 12.34 16.93
CA ASN A 184 8.40 13.54 16.29
C ASN A 184 9.81 13.85 16.75
N SER A 185 10.60 14.38 15.82
CA SER A 185 11.87 14.98 16.12
C SER A 185 11.73 16.38 16.69
N GLY A 186 10.54 16.98 16.83
CA GLY A 186 10.38 18.23 17.56
C GLY A 186 10.95 19.53 16.95
N ASP A 187 12.27 19.57 16.73
CA ASP A 187 12.94 20.31 15.66
C ASP A 187 13.34 19.25 14.62
N ARG A 188 13.24 19.54 13.32
CA ARG A 188 13.74 18.64 12.25
C ARG A 188 15.10 18.01 12.63
N ARG A 189 15.95 18.79 13.32
CA ARG A 189 17.29 18.43 13.79
C ARG A 189 17.39 17.91 15.24
N TRP A 190 16.39 18.05 16.12
CA TRP A 190 16.50 17.74 17.56
C TRP A 190 15.18 17.40 18.27
N PRO A 191 14.91 16.14 18.67
CA PRO A 191 13.74 15.75 19.48
C PRO A 191 13.47 16.71 20.63
N VAL A 192 12.25 17.27 20.71
CA VAL A 192 11.88 18.12 21.85
C VAL A 192 11.93 17.26 23.11
N SER A 193 12.74 17.69 24.08
CA SER A 193 12.55 17.41 25.51
C SER A 193 12.58 15.93 26.00
N GLY A 194 12.80 14.93 25.16
CA GLY A 194 12.91 13.54 25.58
C GLY A 194 14.31 13.25 26.11
N GLY A 195 14.45 12.94 27.39
CA GLY A 195 15.68 12.37 27.93
C GLY A 195 16.02 11.03 27.28
N PHE A 196 16.93 10.27 27.90
CA PHE A 196 17.16 8.88 27.49
C PHE A 196 15.83 8.13 27.45
N VAL A 197 15.42 7.75 26.25
CA VAL A 197 14.44 6.71 26.03
C VAL A 197 14.99 5.42 26.63
N ASN A 198 14.23 4.84 27.53
CA ASN A 198 14.57 3.57 28.17
C ASN A 198 13.57 2.51 27.70
N GLY A 199 13.93 1.79 26.65
CA GLY A 199 13.14 0.68 26.12
C GLY A 199 13.75 0.15 24.83
N PRO A 200 13.60 -1.14 24.52
CA PRO A 200 13.91 -1.66 23.19
C PRO A 200 12.91 -1.07 22.17
N TYR A 201 13.41 -0.64 21.01
CA TYR A 201 12.63 -0.40 19.79
C TYR A 201 11.32 0.42 19.95
N GLU A 202 11.42 1.71 20.31
CA GLU A 202 10.29 2.64 20.23
C GLU A 202 9.79 2.88 18.79
N VAL A 203 10.67 2.63 17.82
CA VAL A 203 10.39 2.62 16.38
C VAL A 203 11.23 1.49 15.81
N TYR A 204 10.65 0.63 14.97
CA TYR A 204 11.33 -0.55 14.43
C TYR A 204 10.91 -0.92 13.00
N PRO A 205 11.81 -1.54 12.23
CA PRO A 205 11.50 -2.06 10.90
C PRO A 205 10.56 -3.25 10.96
N THR A 206 9.60 -3.28 10.04
CA THR A 206 8.66 -4.39 9.86
C THR A 206 8.68 -4.95 8.45
N ASP A 207 8.43 -6.25 8.35
CA ASP A 207 8.10 -6.90 7.08
C ASP A 207 6.60 -6.70 6.73
N PRO A 208 6.14 -7.13 5.52
CA PRO A 208 4.77 -6.91 5.07
C PRO A 208 3.68 -7.51 5.97
N ILE A 209 4.01 -8.49 6.83
CA ILE A 209 3.07 -9.10 7.77
C ILE A 209 3.15 -8.50 9.17
N GLY A 210 3.93 -7.43 9.36
CA GLY A 210 4.10 -6.72 10.63
C GLY A 210 5.08 -7.39 11.61
N ALA A 211 5.93 -8.32 11.15
CA ALA A 211 6.95 -8.89 12.01
C ALA A 211 8.11 -7.90 12.20
N ASP A 212 8.53 -7.66 13.44
CA ASP A 212 9.73 -6.86 13.73
C ASP A 212 10.97 -7.63 13.27
N VAL A 213 11.70 -7.03 12.31
CA VAL A 213 12.87 -7.63 11.66
C VAL A 213 14.20 -7.19 12.25
N SER A 214 14.21 -6.36 13.28
CA SER A 214 15.43 -5.77 13.85
C SER A 214 16.47 -6.81 14.27
N ASN A 215 16.00 -7.98 14.74
CA ASN A 215 16.81 -9.11 15.21
C ASN A 215 16.47 -10.42 14.49
N ASN A 216 16.11 -10.39 13.21
CA ASN A 216 15.71 -11.61 12.48
C ASN A 216 16.88 -12.56 12.14
N MET A 217 18.13 -12.13 12.31
CA MET A 217 19.36 -12.86 11.90
C MET A 217 20.26 -13.23 13.08
N PHE A 218 21.37 -13.92 12.76
CA PHE A 218 22.47 -14.32 13.65
C PHE A 218 22.06 -15.28 14.79
N GLU A 219 21.45 -14.76 15.85
CA GLU A 219 20.98 -15.53 17.01
C GLU A 219 19.49 -15.31 17.30
N GLY A 220 18.82 -14.45 16.52
CA GLY A 220 17.53 -13.91 16.93
C GLY A 220 17.71 -12.80 17.96
N GLY A 221 16.68 -12.59 18.78
CA GLY A 221 16.76 -11.70 19.93
C GLY A 221 15.42 -11.03 20.24
N TYR A 222 15.49 -9.91 20.96
CA TYR A 222 14.28 -9.16 21.27
C TYR A 222 13.50 -8.81 20.00
N SER A 223 12.18 -8.96 20.05
CA SER A 223 11.25 -8.48 19.04
C SER A 223 10.08 -7.74 19.69
N ALA A 224 9.67 -6.62 19.11
CA ALA A 224 8.52 -5.84 19.56
C ALA A 224 7.18 -6.55 19.30
N THR A 225 7.10 -7.41 18.28
CA THR A 225 5.84 -8.05 17.85
C THR A 225 5.75 -9.54 18.16
N ALA A 226 6.85 -10.17 18.57
CA ALA A 226 6.87 -11.60 18.89
C ALA A 226 6.24 -11.94 20.25
N PRO A 227 5.60 -13.12 20.39
CA PRO A 227 5.15 -13.60 21.69
C PRO A 227 6.31 -13.73 22.69
N ASN A 228 6.16 -13.10 23.86
CA ASN A 228 7.19 -12.98 24.91
C ASN A 228 8.39 -12.08 24.55
N ASN A 229 8.26 -11.27 23.50
CA ASN A 229 9.25 -10.32 23.03
C ASN A 229 10.58 -10.96 22.60
N GLU A 230 10.53 -12.13 21.97
CA GLU A 230 11.72 -12.84 21.51
C GLU A 230 11.43 -13.57 20.19
N ASN A 231 12.24 -13.31 19.17
CA ASN A 231 12.20 -13.99 17.89
C ASN A 231 13.42 -14.92 17.74
N ALA A 232 13.17 -16.13 17.22
CA ALA A 232 14.23 -16.96 16.64
C ALA A 232 14.66 -16.38 15.28
N ILE A 233 15.69 -16.95 14.66
CA ILE A 233 16.09 -16.58 13.30
C ILE A 233 14.94 -16.88 12.33
N PHE A 234 14.62 -15.92 11.46
CA PHE A 234 13.61 -16.08 10.40
C PHE A 234 13.99 -15.29 9.15
N ASN A 235 13.40 -15.66 8.02
CA ASN A 235 13.62 -14.98 6.74
C ASN A 235 12.46 -14.01 6.43
N PRO A 236 12.64 -12.70 6.61
CA PRO A 236 11.65 -11.70 6.24
C PRO A 236 11.66 -11.41 4.74
N THR A 237 10.66 -10.65 4.28
CA THR A 237 10.61 -10.10 2.92
C THR A 237 10.66 -8.58 3.02
N PRO A 238 11.63 -7.88 2.40
CA PRO A 238 11.66 -6.42 2.41
C PRO A 238 10.55 -5.85 1.52
N PHE A 239 10.18 -4.59 1.75
CA PHE A 239 9.24 -3.85 0.89
C PHE A 239 9.88 -3.55 -0.47
N ALA A 240 11.20 -3.34 -0.48
CA ALA A 240 12.01 -3.22 -1.68
C ALA A 240 13.47 -3.57 -1.41
N VAL A 241 14.18 -3.96 -2.46
CA VAL A 241 15.65 -4.03 -2.49
C VAL A 241 16.15 -2.88 -3.35
N GLY A 242 17.19 -2.19 -2.90
CA GLY A 242 17.71 -1.01 -3.57
C GLY A 242 18.39 -1.35 -4.89
N LYS A 243 17.97 -0.66 -5.96
CA LYS A 243 18.50 -0.82 -7.31
C LYS A 243 19.43 0.30 -7.70
N VAL A 244 20.53 -0.03 -8.34
CA VAL A 244 21.50 0.94 -8.86
C VAL A 244 21.57 0.79 -10.37
N TYR A 245 21.56 1.91 -11.09
CA TYR A 245 21.60 1.95 -12.55
C TYR A 245 22.80 2.76 -13.04
N ASP A 246 23.34 2.37 -14.21
CA ASP A 246 24.33 3.20 -14.91
C ASP A 246 23.68 4.42 -15.59
N ASP A 247 24.53 5.31 -16.13
CA ASP A 247 24.10 6.53 -16.85
C ASP A 247 23.19 6.27 -18.08
N VAL A 248 23.06 5.02 -18.53
CA VAL A 248 22.18 4.62 -19.65
C VAL A 248 20.97 3.81 -19.19
N GLY A 249 20.75 3.69 -17.88
CA GLY A 249 19.59 3.04 -17.26
C GLY A 249 19.67 1.52 -17.19
N VAL A 250 20.88 0.94 -17.22
CA VAL A 250 21.08 -0.51 -17.05
C VAL A 250 21.38 -0.80 -15.58
N GLU A 251 20.57 -1.69 -14.99
CA GLU A 251 20.73 -2.13 -13.60
C GLU A 251 22.09 -2.81 -13.39
N TYR A 252 22.77 -2.46 -12.30
CA TYR A 252 24.01 -3.10 -11.88
C TYR A 252 23.74 -4.57 -11.55
N ALA A 253 24.61 -5.46 -12.02
CA ALA A 253 24.50 -6.87 -11.68
C ALA A 253 24.95 -7.11 -10.22
N PRO A 254 24.42 -8.16 -9.56
CA PRO A 254 24.99 -8.65 -8.31
C PRO A 254 26.50 -8.83 -8.43
N GLY A 255 27.24 -8.35 -7.44
CA GLY A 255 28.69 -8.36 -7.42
C GLY A 255 29.34 -7.07 -7.94
N ALA A 256 28.54 -6.09 -8.38
CA ALA A 256 29.06 -4.82 -8.86
C ALA A 256 29.66 -3.97 -7.72
N HIS A 257 30.54 -3.06 -8.12
CA HIS A 257 31.04 -1.99 -7.26
C HIS A 257 30.07 -0.81 -7.35
N VAL A 258 29.71 -0.26 -6.20
CA VAL A 258 28.93 0.97 -6.09
C VAL A 258 29.78 2.01 -5.40
N THR A 259 29.77 3.22 -5.93
CA THR A 259 30.65 4.32 -5.57
C THR A 259 29.87 5.51 -5.02
N GLN A 260 30.60 6.47 -4.47
CA GLN A 260 30.01 7.69 -3.91
C GLN A 260 29.23 8.43 -5.00
N GLY A 261 27.99 8.81 -4.68
CA GLY A 261 27.06 9.51 -5.57
C GLY A 261 26.15 8.59 -6.39
N ASP A 262 26.40 7.27 -6.42
CA ASP A 262 25.46 6.34 -7.05
C ASP A 262 24.12 6.37 -6.29
N LEU A 263 23.03 6.28 -7.05
CA LEU A 263 21.67 6.35 -6.52
C LEU A 263 21.12 4.93 -6.31
N PHE A 264 20.61 4.68 -5.12
CA PHE A 264 19.78 3.51 -4.84
C PHE A 264 18.31 3.90 -4.97
N GLU A 265 17.62 3.28 -5.92
CA GLU A 265 16.18 3.41 -6.12
C GLU A 265 15.45 2.25 -5.45
N PHE A 266 14.48 2.56 -4.59
CA PHE A 266 13.65 1.60 -3.89
C PHE A 266 12.21 1.77 -4.35
N ASP A 267 11.81 0.96 -5.33
CA ASP A 267 10.41 0.87 -5.74
C ASP A 267 9.67 -0.10 -4.83
N VAL A 268 8.70 0.41 -4.06
CA VAL A 268 7.89 -0.41 -3.15
C VAL A 268 7.10 -1.44 -3.94
N ASP A 269 7.23 -2.72 -3.57
CA ASP A 269 6.42 -3.79 -4.15
C ASP A 269 5.02 -3.83 -3.52
N LEU A 270 4.11 -3.07 -4.11
CA LEU A 270 2.69 -3.00 -3.70
C LEU A 270 1.93 -4.31 -3.91
N ALA A 271 2.50 -5.31 -4.61
CA ALA A 271 1.87 -6.61 -4.77
C ALA A 271 2.13 -7.54 -3.58
N LEU A 272 3.05 -7.20 -2.69
CA LEU A 272 3.29 -7.93 -1.45
C LEU A 272 2.10 -7.73 -0.48
N PRO A 273 1.57 -8.82 0.11
CA PRO A 273 0.45 -8.72 1.06
C PRO A 273 0.80 -7.82 2.25
N GLY A 274 -0.03 -6.83 2.56
CA GLY A 274 0.17 -5.90 3.68
C GLY A 274 0.93 -4.62 3.32
N VAL A 275 1.63 -4.56 2.19
CA VAL A 275 2.41 -3.38 1.80
C VAL A 275 1.50 -2.23 1.33
N ALA A 276 0.47 -2.53 0.53
CA ALA A 276 -0.50 -1.51 0.13
C ALA A 276 -1.24 -0.96 1.36
N GLU A 277 -1.68 -1.85 2.25
CA GLU A 277 -2.39 -1.49 3.49
C GLU A 277 -1.51 -0.61 4.40
N TYR A 278 -0.21 -0.91 4.49
CA TYR A 278 0.76 -0.07 5.19
C TYR A 278 0.82 1.36 4.62
N VAL A 279 0.96 1.49 3.30
CA VAL A 279 1.05 2.80 2.64
C VAL A 279 -0.27 3.56 2.81
N GLN A 280 -1.40 2.91 2.58
CA GLN A 280 -2.73 3.50 2.73
C GLN A 280 -2.98 4.01 4.15
N SER A 281 -2.62 3.20 5.16
CA SER A 281 -2.75 3.57 6.57
C SER A 281 -1.83 4.73 6.93
N SER A 282 -0.62 4.75 6.41
CA SER A 282 0.35 5.83 6.64
C SER A 282 -0.15 7.15 6.04
N LEU A 283 -0.59 7.14 4.77
CA LEU A 283 -1.15 8.32 4.09
C LEU A 283 -2.41 8.85 4.80
N ARG A 284 -3.24 7.94 5.35
CA ARG A 284 -4.39 8.32 6.19
C ARG A 284 -3.97 9.11 7.42
N GLU A 285 -2.89 8.72 8.08
CA GLU A 285 -2.34 9.43 9.24
C GLU A 285 -1.58 10.71 8.84
N GLY A 286 -1.30 10.91 7.55
CA GLY A 286 -0.67 12.12 7.03
C GLY A 286 0.85 12.03 6.92
N GLY A 287 1.43 10.84 6.98
CA GLY A 287 2.86 10.63 6.81
C GLY A 287 3.18 9.41 5.97
N ILE A 288 4.43 9.30 5.55
CA ILE A 288 4.97 8.06 4.98
C ILE A 288 6.42 7.93 5.40
N GLY A 289 6.87 6.73 5.76
CA GLY A 289 8.25 6.52 6.15
C GLY A 289 8.71 5.09 5.98
N PHE A 290 10.02 4.90 5.95
CA PHE A 290 10.65 3.61 5.72
C PHE A 290 11.95 3.48 6.50
N PHE A 291 12.24 2.26 6.93
CA PHE A 291 13.55 1.90 7.48
C PHE A 291 14.46 1.33 6.41
N PHE A 292 15.74 1.64 6.52
CA PHE A 292 16.79 1.14 5.64
C PHE A 292 17.85 0.40 6.43
N SER A 293 18.21 -0.79 5.95
CA SER A 293 19.29 -1.60 6.51
C SER A 293 19.95 -2.39 5.39
N SER A 294 20.97 -3.20 5.71
CA SER A 294 21.64 -4.02 4.71
C SER A 294 22.19 -5.29 5.33
N LEU A 295 22.47 -6.28 4.50
CA LEU A 295 23.14 -7.52 4.93
C LEU A 295 24.67 -7.45 4.87
N HIS A 296 25.23 -6.28 4.60
CA HIS A 296 26.68 -6.09 4.56
C HIS A 296 27.29 -6.30 5.96
N GLU A 297 28.42 -7.01 5.99
CA GLU A 297 29.12 -7.30 7.24
C GLU A 297 30.12 -6.19 7.58
N PRO A 298 29.90 -5.46 8.68
CA PRO A 298 30.82 -4.42 9.13
C PRO A 298 32.08 -5.05 9.75
N ASN A 299 33.23 -4.38 9.65
CA ASN A 299 34.47 -4.83 10.31
C ASN A 299 34.61 -4.27 11.75
N GLY A 300 33.50 -4.18 12.47
CA GLY A 300 33.45 -3.64 13.84
C GLY A 300 33.51 -2.11 13.92
N HIS A 301 33.39 -1.56 15.13
CA HIS A 301 33.29 -0.11 15.37
C HIS A 301 34.49 0.70 14.86
N ASP A 302 35.69 0.14 15.01
CA ASP A 302 36.97 0.80 14.66
C ASP A 302 37.56 0.26 13.35
N GLY A 303 36.82 -0.56 12.59
CA GLY A 303 37.27 -1.13 11.31
C GLY A 303 37.04 -0.19 10.12
N ASP A 304 37.45 -0.62 8.94
CA ASP A 304 37.11 0.12 7.71
C ASP A 304 35.61 0.04 7.42
N VAL A 305 35.09 1.08 6.75
CA VAL A 305 33.69 1.20 6.35
C VAL A 305 33.44 0.28 5.16
N TYR A 306 32.83 -0.85 5.46
CA TYR A 306 32.52 -1.93 4.52
C TYR A 306 31.01 -2.14 4.37
N TYR A 307 30.23 -1.13 4.72
CA TYR A 307 28.78 -1.15 4.72
C TYR A 307 28.23 0.08 4.00
N PRO A 308 27.02 0.00 3.44
CA PRO A 308 26.29 1.12 2.90
C PRO A 308 26.13 2.27 3.90
N ASP A 309 26.40 3.48 3.43
CA ASP A 309 26.22 4.72 4.18
C ASP A 309 25.67 5.74 3.19
N PHE A 310 24.59 6.41 3.56
CA PHE A 310 23.83 7.28 2.66
C PHE A 310 23.86 8.72 3.16
N TYR A 311 23.81 9.69 2.25
CA TYR A 311 23.68 11.08 2.65
C TYR A 311 22.34 11.34 3.34
N LEU A 312 22.39 12.09 4.44
CA LEU A 312 21.22 12.70 5.08
C LEU A 312 21.40 14.22 5.05
N ASP A 313 20.31 14.95 4.82
CA ASP A 313 20.24 16.41 4.75
C ASP A 313 19.97 17.08 6.08
N ASN A 314 19.74 16.28 7.11
CA ASN A 314 19.45 16.75 8.46
C ASN A 314 20.73 17.15 9.24
N VAL A 315 21.55 18.03 8.67
CA VAL A 315 22.74 18.61 9.33
C VAL A 315 22.51 20.05 9.80
N SER A 316 23.29 20.49 10.78
CA SER A 316 23.17 21.84 11.36
C SER A 316 23.33 23.00 10.35
N SER A 317 23.86 22.74 9.15
CA SER A 317 24.12 23.73 8.09
C SER A 317 22.99 23.90 7.05
N GLY A 318 21.89 23.14 7.13
CA GLY A 318 20.91 23.03 6.04
C GLY A 318 21.19 21.80 5.17
N PRO A 319 20.78 21.78 3.87
CA PRO A 319 21.06 20.67 2.97
C PRO A 319 22.52 20.25 3.01
N ASN A 320 22.79 18.95 2.89
CA ASN A 320 24.13 18.41 3.02
C ASN A 320 25.01 18.94 1.89
N PRO A 321 26.10 19.66 2.18
CA PRO A 321 26.92 20.25 1.14
C PRO A 321 27.73 19.22 0.32
N ASN A 322 27.71 17.94 0.71
CA ASN A 322 28.56 16.89 0.15
C ASN A 322 27.82 15.87 -0.72
N GLY A 323 26.49 15.89 -0.74
CA GLY A 323 25.65 14.97 -1.53
C GLY A 323 24.18 15.24 -1.27
N ASP A 324 23.32 14.74 -2.15
CA ASP A 324 21.88 14.96 -2.07
C ASP A 324 21.27 14.01 -1.03
N GLY A 325 20.37 14.51 -0.18
CA GLY A 325 19.64 13.71 0.79
C GLY A 325 18.63 12.74 0.15
N PRO A 326 17.91 11.99 0.99
CA PRO A 326 16.86 11.09 0.54
C PRO A 326 15.71 11.82 -0.16
N THR A 327 15.12 11.20 -1.18
CA THR A 327 13.88 11.69 -1.79
C THR A 327 12.76 10.69 -1.61
N ILE A 328 11.52 11.16 -1.44
CA ILE A 328 10.32 10.32 -1.43
C ILE A 328 9.37 10.81 -2.52
N GLU A 329 8.91 9.90 -3.38
CA GLU A 329 7.80 10.13 -4.29
C GLU A 329 6.67 9.13 -4.02
N VAL A 330 5.44 9.63 -3.91
CA VAL A 330 4.21 8.84 -3.81
C VAL A 330 3.25 9.32 -4.88
N VAL A 331 2.78 8.40 -5.72
CA VAL A 331 1.69 8.64 -6.67
C VAL A 331 0.46 7.90 -6.20
N VAL A 332 -0.61 8.64 -5.92
CA VAL A 332 -1.85 8.09 -5.36
C VAL A 332 -3.06 8.68 -6.06
N THR A 333 -4.02 7.83 -6.39
CA THR A 333 -5.35 8.24 -6.84
C THR A 333 -6.31 8.16 -5.65
N ILE A 334 -6.96 9.26 -5.30
CA ILE A 334 -8.02 9.23 -4.28
C ILE A 334 -9.31 8.80 -4.97
N LEU A 335 -9.76 7.58 -4.68
CA LEU A 335 -11.03 7.07 -5.16
C LEU A 335 -12.16 7.93 -4.62
N ASP A 336 -13.25 8.07 -5.36
CA ASP A 336 -14.46 8.69 -4.82
C ASP A 336 -15.01 7.82 -3.68
N GLU A 337 -15.71 8.44 -2.74
CA GLU A 337 -16.43 7.68 -1.72
C GLU A 337 -17.48 6.89 -2.45
N SER A 338 -17.48 5.56 -2.29
CA SER A 338 -18.55 4.78 -2.86
C SER A 338 -19.83 5.18 -2.15
N LEU A 339 -20.61 6.06 -2.78
CA LEU A 339 -21.95 6.40 -2.35
C LEU A 339 -22.93 5.25 -2.64
N VAL A 340 -22.41 4.13 -3.15
CA VAL A 340 -23.19 2.91 -3.35
C VAL A 340 -23.44 2.31 -1.98
N VAL A 341 -24.65 2.55 -1.48
CA VAL A 341 -25.11 1.97 -0.21
C VAL A 341 -24.82 0.47 -0.22
N GLY A 342 -24.09 -0.02 0.80
CA GLY A 342 -23.75 -1.43 0.95
C GLY A 342 -22.48 -1.88 0.21
N ASP A 343 -21.80 -1.02 -0.53
CA ASP A 343 -20.44 -1.26 -1.01
C ASP A 343 -19.49 -0.90 0.14
N PHE A 344 -19.07 -1.89 0.91
CA PHE A 344 -18.25 -1.73 2.11
C PHE A 344 -16.75 -1.85 1.83
N ASN A 345 -16.37 -2.47 0.70
CA ASN A 345 -14.98 -2.51 0.26
C ASN A 345 -14.61 -1.36 -0.71
N HIS A 346 -15.61 -0.54 -1.08
CA HIS A 346 -15.52 0.61 -1.97
C HIS A 346 -15.00 0.29 -3.38
N ASP A 347 -15.24 -0.92 -3.87
CA ASP A 347 -14.80 -1.35 -5.22
C ASP A 347 -15.78 -0.94 -6.34
N GLY A 348 -16.88 -0.28 -5.97
CA GLY A 348 -17.92 0.19 -6.87
C GLY A 348 -19.00 -0.86 -7.18
N ALA A 349 -18.90 -2.06 -6.61
CA ALA A 349 -19.92 -3.10 -6.67
C ALA A 349 -20.54 -3.35 -5.28
N VAL A 350 -21.68 -4.03 -5.26
CA VAL A 350 -22.24 -4.58 -4.02
C VAL A 350 -22.32 -6.09 -4.19
N ASP A 351 -21.35 -6.80 -3.61
CA ASP A 351 -21.20 -8.24 -3.76
C ASP A 351 -20.83 -8.97 -2.45
N GLU A 352 -20.29 -10.19 -2.56
CA GLU A 352 -19.92 -11.01 -1.40
C GLU A 352 -18.64 -10.53 -0.70
N LEU A 353 -17.80 -9.72 -1.36
CA LEU A 353 -16.60 -9.13 -0.77
C LEU A 353 -16.96 -8.09 0.29
N ASP A 354 -18.00 -7.29 0.07
CA ASP A 354 -18.53 -6.37 1.08
C ASP A 354 -19.04 -7.09 2.33
N TYR A 355 -19.64 -8.27 2.14
CA TYR A 355 -20.07 -9.09 3.27
C TYR A 355 -18.88 -9.56 4.11
N ASN A 356 -17.75 -9.87 3.47
CA ASN A 356 -16.54 -10.26 4.18
C ASN A 356 -15.99 -9.10 5.00
N GLU A 357 -16.00 -7.88 4.46
CA GLU A 357 -15.61 -6.66 5.19
C GLU A 357 -16.50 -6.43 6.42
N TRP A 358 -17.83 -6.48 6.24
CA TRP A 358 -18.76 -6.38 7.36
C TRP A 358 -18.53 -7.48 8.41
N SER A 359 -18.35 -8.73 7.97
CA SER A 359 -18.15 -9.85 8.88
C SER A 359 -16.83 -9.75 9.64
N ALA A 360 -15.79 -9.18 9.04
CA ALA A 360 -14.49 -8.98 9.68
C ALA A 360 -14.56 -7.85 10.72
N ALA A 361 -15.30 -6.78 10.43
CA ALA A 361 -15.39 -5.60 11.27
C ALA A 361 -16.52 -5.63 12.33
N TYR A 362 -17.36 -6.68 12.33
CA TYR A 362 -18.53 -6.79 13.21
C TYR A 362 -18.21 -6.59 14.70
N GLY A 363 -18.93 -5.65 15.32
CA GLY A 363 -18.80 -5.29 16.74
C GLY A 363 -17.83 -4.13 17.00
N SER A 364 -17.22 -3.55 15.96
CA SER A 364 -16.29 -2.42 16.09
C SER A 364 -17.05 -1.08 16.19
N ALA A 365 -16.48 -0.14 16.95
CA ALA A 365 -16.89 1.26 16.92
C ALA A 365 -16.03 2.00 15.90
N VAL A 366 -16.65 2.79 15.03
CA VAL A 366 -15.99 3.48 13.92
C VAL A 366 -16.46 4.93 13.83
N THR A 367 -15.82 5.73 12.98
CA THR A 367 -16.40 7.03 12.62
C THR A 367 -17.73 6.77 11.92
N ALA A 368 -18.79 7.49 12.31
CA ALA A 368 -20.12 7.31 11.75
C ALA A 368 -20.09 7.34 10.22
N GLY A 369 -20.49 6.23 9.58
CA GLY A 369 -20.52 6.06 8.13
C GLY A 369 -19.21 5.58 7.49
N SER A 370 -18.21 5.17 8.26
CA SER A 370 -16.94 4.63 7.76
C SER A 370 -16.88 3.10 7.82
N GLY A 371 -16.07 2.48 6.94
CA GLY A 371 -16.00 1.03 6.81
C GLY A 371 -17.38 0.41 6.55
N ALA A 372 -17.68 -0.69 7.25
CA ALA A 372 -18.96 -1.37 7.13
C ALA A 372 -20.11 -0.76 7.99
N ASP A 373 -19.99 0.48 8.49
CA ASP A 373 -21.08 1.21 9.16
C ASP A 373 -22.04 1.83 8.14
N GLY A 374 -22.78 0.97 7.45
CA GLY A 374 -23.71 1.36 6.40
C GLY A 374 -24.90 2.21 6.87
N ASN A 375 -25.21 2.20 8.17
CA ASN A 375 -26.32 2.96 8.74
C ASN A 375 -25.90 4.32 9.33
N GLY A 376 -24.60 4.49 9.61
CA GLY A 376 -23.98 5.74 10.03
C GLY A 376 -24.18 6.05 11.53
N ASP A 377 -24.29 5.04 12.38
CA ASP A 377 -24.47 5.23 13.83
C ASP A 377 -23.18 5.11 14.64
N GLY A 378 -22.05 4.83 13.98
CA GLY A 378 -20.73 4.69 14.57
C GLY A 378 -20.44 3.29 15.13
N PHE A 379 -21.30 2.30 14.86
CA PHE A 379 -21.07 0.90 15.23
C PHE A 379 -21.34 -0.03 14.07
N ILE A 380 -20.45 -0.98 13.83
CA ILE A 380 -20.65 -2.02 12.81
C ILE A 380 -21.39 -3.18 13.46
N ASP A 381 -22.68 -3.33 13.17
CA ASP A 381 -23.52 -4.37 13.75
C ASP A 381 -24.53 -4.98 12.76
N ALA A 382 -25.58 -5.62 13.29
CA ALA A 382 -26.60 -6.29 12.48
C ALA A 382 -27.49 -5.32 11.68
N ALA A 383 -27.54 -4.04 12.05
CA ALA A 383 -28.22 -3.00 11.29
C ALA A 383 -27.50 -2.74 9.96
N ASP A 384 -26.17 -2.74 9.94
CA ASP A 384 -25.39 -2.51 8.71
C ASP A 384 -25.45 -3.70 7.75
N TYR A 385 -25.50 -4.92 8.30
CA TYR A 385 -25.82 -6.10 7.50
C TYR A 385 -27.14 -5.96 6.74
N THR A 386 -28.13 -5.32 7.38
CA THR A 386 -29.42 -5.07 6.74
C THR A 386 -29.27 -4.10 5.57
N VAL A 387 -28.42 -3.08 5.72
CA VAL A 387 -28.06 -2.14 4.65
C VAL A 387 -27.42 -2.88 3.46
N TRP A 388 -26.35 -3.65 3.70
CA TRP A 388 -25.70 -4.44 2.65
C TRP A 388 -26.67 -5.41 1.97
N ARG A 389 -27.45 -6.19 2.74
CA ARG A 389 -28.36 -7.20 2.19
C ARG A 389 -29.42 -6.57 1.28
N GLU A 390 -29.94 -5.40 1.65
CA GLU A 390 -30.90 -4.67 0.82
C GLU A 390 -30.26 -4.20 -0.48
N ALA A 391 -29.06 -3.63 -0.41
CA ALA A 391 -28.30 -3.19 -1.57
C ALA A 391 -27.89 -4.35 -2.50
N PHE A 392 -27.37 -5.44 -1.94
CA PHE A 392 -27.00 -6.65 -2.68
C PHE A 392 -28.18 -7.22 -3.46
N SER A 393 -29.38 -7.20 -2.86
CA SER A 393 -30.61 -7.66 -3.55
C SER A 393 -30.98 -6.79 -4.75
N LEU A 394 -30.72 -5.48 -4.67
CA LEU A 394 -30.95 -4.52 -5.75
C LEU A 394 -29.91 -4.70 -6.87
N ALA A 395 -28.63 -4.87 -6.51
CA ALA A 395 -27.56 -5.16 -7.46
C ALA A 395 -27.82 -6.46 -8.25
N ALA A 396 -28.25 -7.52 -7.55
CA ALA A 396 -28.62 -8.79 -8.16
C ALA A 396 -29.83 -8.66 -9.12
N ALA A 397 -30.78 -7.76 -8.85
CA ALA A 397 -31.92 -7.53 -9.72
C ALA A 397 -31.55 -6.83 -11.04
N ILE A 398 -30.50 -5.99 -11.02
CA ILE A 398 -29.97 -5.27 -12.20
C ILE A 398 -29.08 -6.20 -13.05
N ALA A 399 -28.39 -7.15 -12.41
CA ALA A 399 -27.52 -8.12 -13.07
C ALA A 399 -28.26 -9.21 -13.87
N VAL A 400 -29.59 -9.34 -13.72
CA VAL A 400 -30.40 -10.26 -14.54
C VAL A 400 -30.60 -9.64 -15.92
N PRO A 401 -29.98 -10.17 -17.00
CA PRO A 401 -30.28 -9.69 -18.34
C PRO A 401 -31.74 -10.03 -18.62
N GLU A 402 -32.55 -9.04 -18.98
CA GLU A 402 -33.84 -9.33 -19.60
C GLU A 402 -33.59 -10.32 -20.75
N PRO A 403 -34.42 -11.37 -20.94
CA PRO A 403 -34.18 -12.34 -22.00
C PRO A 403 -34.06 -11.58 -23.32
N GLY A 404 -32.83 -11.55 -23.86
CA GLY A 404 -32.47 -10.67 -24.97
C GLY A 404 -33.51 -10.82 -26.08
N GLY A 405 -33.91 -9.70 -26.71
CA GLY A 405 -35.05 -9.66 -27.64
C GLY A 405 -35.04 -10.74 -28.75
N SER A 406 -33.89 -11.38 -29.00
CA SER A 406 -33.71 -12.58 -29.82
C SER A 406 -34.43 -13.84 -29.29
N ALA A 407 -34.48 -14.08 -27.97
CA ALA A 407 -35.20 -15.22 -27.37
C ALA A 407 -36.72 -15.06 -27.51
N MET A 408 -37.23 -13.84 -27.30
CA MET A 408 -38.63 -13.48 -27.54
C MET A 408 -39.00 -13.54 -29.03
N ALA A 409 -38.12 -13.06 -29.92
CA ALA A 409 -38.32 -13.16 -31.36
C ALA A 409 -38.30 -14.62 -31.86
N GLY A 410 -37.47 -15.48 -31.26
CA GLY A 410 -37.43 -16.92 -31.56
C GLY A 410 -38.73 -17.64 -31.21
N ILE A 411 -39.30 -17.37 -30.03
CA ILE A 411 -40.58 -17.96 -29.60
C ILE A 411 -41.73 -17.48 -30.50
N LEU A 412 -41.75 -16.21 -30.88
CA LEU A 412 -42.73 -15.64 -31.82
C LEU A 412 -42.59 -16.21 -33.24
N ALA A 413 -41.37 -16.44 -33.72
CA ALA A 413 -41.13 -17.04 -35.03
C ALA A 413 -41.56 -18.52 -35.08
N VAL A 414 -41.30 -19.28 -34.02
CA VAL A 414 -41.71 -20.70 -33.92
C VAL A 414 -43.23 -20.83 -33.84
N THR A 415 -43.91 -19.97 -33.07
CA THR A 415 -45.38 -19.95 -33.01
C THR A 415 -45.99 -19.51 -34.34
N ALA A 416 -45.46 -18.46 -34.98
CA ALA A 416 -45.93 -18.02 -36.30
C ALA A 416 -45.73 -19.09 -37.39
N ALA A 417 -44.60 -19.81 -37.38
CA ALA A 417 -44.34 -20.91 -38.30
C ALA A 417 -45.29 -22.09 -38.07
N PHE A 418 -45.59 -22.42 -36.81
CA PHE A 418 -46.54 -23.48 -36.45
C PHE A 418 -47.97 -23.16 -36.93
N PHE A 419 -48.45 -21.92 -36.72
CA PHE A 419 -49.76 -21.48 -37.20
C PHE A 419 -49.82 -21.36 -38.74
N GLY A 420 -48.72 -20.95 -39.39
CA GLY A 420 -48.59 -20.94 -40.85
C GLY A 420 -48.64 -22.34 -41.45
N TRP A 421 -47.96 -23.31 -40.83
CA TRP A 421 -47.97 -24.72 -41.25
C TRP A 421 -49.36 -25.36 -41.11
N MET A 422 -50.04 -25.11 -39.99
CA MET A 422 -51.42 -25.58 -39.76
C MET A 422 -52.38 -25.04 -40.82
N ARG A 423 -52.27 -23.76 -41.19
CA ARG A 423 -53.12 -23.14 -42.21
C ARG A 423 -52.90 -23.73 -43.61
N TRP A 424 -51.69 -24.19 -43.93
CA TRP A 424 -51.37 -24.73 -45.26
C TRP A 424 -51.73 -26.21 -45.41
N HIS A 425 -51.56 -27.03 -44.37
CA HIS A 425 -51.79 -28.48 -44.46
C HIS A 425 -53.14 -28.94 -43.93
N VAL A 426 -53.82 -28.14 -43.12
CA VAL A 426 -55.15 -28.45 -42.58
C VAL A 426 -56.15 -27.47 -43.18
N GLY A 427 -56.30 -27.53 -44.50
CA GLY A 427 -57.28 -26.72 -45.22
C GLY A 427 -58.72 -27.07 -44.80
N PRO A 428 -59.61 -26.09 -44.60
CA PRO A 428 -61.02 -26.36 -44.33
C PRO A 428 -61.67 -26.95 -45.59
N LEU A 429 -62.14 -28.19 -45.48
CA LEU A 429 -63.03 -28.82 -46.44
C LEU A 429 -64.40 -28.10 -46.40
N LEU A 430 -64.66 -27.10 -47.24
CA LEU A 430 -66.04 -26.66 -47.57
C LEU A 430 -66.09 -25.97 -48.95
N PRO A 431 -67.24 -26.04 -49.66
CA PRO A 431 -67.33 -26.18 -51.11
C PRO A 431 -67.44 -24.84 -51.86
N ASP A 432 -67.00 -24.84 -53.12
CA ASP A 432 -67.22 -23.76 -54.08
C ASP A 432 -68.72 -23.57 -54.35
N GLU A 433 -69.28 -22.45 -53.87
CA GLU A 433 -70.51 -21.89 -54.41
C GLU A 433 -70.18 -20.87 -55.51
N GLY A 434 -70.69 -21.13 -56.71
CA GLY A 434 -71.19 -20.10 -57.61
C GLY A 434 -70.30 -19.69 -58.77
N ALA A 435 -70.53 -20.29 -59.93
CA ALA A 435 -70.43 -19.59 -61.20
C ALA A 435 -71.73 -19.84 -61.98
N ASP A 436 -72.55 -18.79 -62.06
CA ASP A 436 -73.57 -18.63 -63.09
C ASP A 436 -72.86 -18.55 -64.46
N ASP A 437 -73.12 -19.53 -65.32
CA ASP A 437 -73.63 -19.37 -66.69
C ASP A 437 -74.01 -20.75 -67.29
#